data_AF-A0A0M1J228-F1
#
_entry.id   AF-A0A0M1J228-F1
#
_cell.length_a   1.000
_cell.length_b   1.000
_cell.length_c   1.000
_cell.angle_alpha   90.00
_cell.angle_beta   90.00
_cell.angle_gamma   90.00
#
_symmetry.space_group_name_H-M   'P 1'
#
loop_
_entity.id
_entity.type
_entity.pdbx_description
1 polymer ?
#
loop_
_entity_poly.entity_id
_entity_poly.type
_entity_poly.pdbx_seq_one_letter_code
_entity_poly.pdbx_strand_id
1 'polypeptide(L)' 'MIEVFPLKYGPIFKKVFSHPHIFQQFASDILDLSVNIERVETEYQYPEPVGFVRSRYDLFAEDTTQRIV' A
#
# COMPACT_ATOMS: atom_id res chain seq x y z
N MET A 1 -16.16 19.04 11.23
CA MET A 1 -15.69 17.89 12.05
C MET A 1 -15.30 16.82 11.05
N ILE A 2 -14.05 16.38 11.03
CA ILE A 2 -13.61 15.33 10.10
C ILE A 2 -13.97 14.00 10.75
N GLU A 3 -14.82 13.19 10.10
CA GLU A 3 -15.10 11.83 10.56
C GLU A 3 -13.86 10.96 10.32
N VAL A 4 -13.27 10.47 11.40
CA VAL A 4 -12.10 9.58 11.34
C VAL A 4 -12.55 8.18 11.71
N PHE A 5 -12.49 7.27 10.76
CA PHE A 5 -12.88 5.88 10.96
C PHE A 5 -11.72 5.05 11.53
N PRO A 6 -11.96 4.15 12.50
CA PRO A 6 -10.90 3.33 13.10
C PRO A 6 -10.24 2.36 12.10
N LEU A 7 -8.91 2.34 12.04
CA LEU A 7 -8.14 1.44 11.16
C LEU A 7 -8.30 -0.06 11.49
N LYS A 8 -8.78 -0.39 12.70
CA LYS A 8 -9.04 -1.77 13.16
C LYS A 8 -10.07 -2.52 12.31
N TYR A 9 -10.83 -1.81 11.48
CA TYR A 9 -11.72 -2.42 10.51
C TYR A 9 -10.94 -2.64 9.20
N GLY A 10 -10.41 -3.84 8.99
CA GLY A 10 -9.70 -4.23 7.76
C GLY A 10 -10.37 -3.76 6.45
N PRO A 11 -11.71 -3.79 6.32
CA PRO A 11 -12.39 -3.27 5.13
C PRO A 11 -12.20 -1.75 4.91
N ILE A 12 -12.14 -0.96 5.98
CA ILE A 12 -11.99 0.50 5.88
C ILE A 12 -10.55 0.88 5.62
N PHE A 13 -9.61 0.16 6.24
CA PHE A 13 -8.18 0.32 5.98
C PHE A 13 -7.89 0.12 4.48
N LYS A 14 -8.33 -1.02 3.92
CA LYS A 14 -8.14 -1.32 2.49
C LYS A 14 -8.79 -0.27 1.60
N LYS A 15 -10.00 0.18 1.93
CA LYS A 15 -10.74 1.18 1.15
C LYS A 15 -10.08 2.56 1.14
N VAL A 16 -9.52 2.99 2.27
CA VAL A 16 -8.85 4.29 2.36
C VAL A 16 -7.51 4.22 1.64
N PHE A 17 -6.67 3.25 1.99
CA PHE A 17 -5.32 3.13 1.49
C PHE A 17 -5.19 2.51 0.09
N SER A 18 -6.29 2.04 -0.52
CA SER A 18 -6.29 1.71 -1.96
C SER A 18 -6.26 2.95 -2.86
N HIS A 19 -6.43 4.16 -2.32
CA HIS A 19 -6.30 5.40 -3.08
C HIS A 19 -4.82 5.78 -3.20
N PRO A 20 -4.25 5.88 -4.42
CA PRO A 20 -2.81 6.09 -4.61
C PRO A 20 -2.26 7.32 -3.88
N HIS A 21 -2.96 8.46 -3.94
CA HIS A 21 -2.52 9.68 -3.26
C HIS A 21 -2.46 9.55 -1.72
N ILE A 22 -3.39 8.79 -1.12
CA ILE A 22 -3.42 8.57 0.33
C ILE A 22 -2.26 7.66 0.72
N PHE A 23 -2.11 6.55 0.01
CA PHE A 23 -1.02 5.61 0.24
C PHE A 23 0.35 6.25 0.04
N GLN A 24 0.51 7.04 -1.02
CA GLN A 24 1.74 7.75 -1.34
C GLN A 24 2.15 8.71 -0.22
N GLN A 25 1.24 9.56 0.25
CA GLN A 25 1.54 10.50 1.32
C GLN A 25 1.94 9.74 2.60
N PHE A 26 1.16 8.71 2.95
CA PHE A 26 1.43 7.89 4.12
C PHE A 26 2.79 7.17 4.07
N ALA A 27 3.12 6.55 2.93
CA ALA A 27 4.40 5.89 2.73
C ALA A 27 5.56 6.89 2.73
N SER A 28 5.36 8.08 2.14
CA SER A 28 6.37 9.13 2.14
C SER A 28 6.69 9.63 3.56
N ASP A 29 5.65 9.83 4.37
CA ASP A 29 5.80 10.30 5.75
C ASP A 29 6.48 9.25 6.64
N ILE A 30 6.23 7.95 6.42
CA ILE A 30 6.84 6.85 7.20
C ILE A 30 8.28 6.59 6.81
N LEU A 31 8.56 6.59 5.50
CA LEU A 31 9.88 6.25 4.98
C LEU A 31 10.82 7.46 4.93
N ASP A 32 10.32 8.66 5.22
CA ASP A 32 11.02 9.95 5.10
C ASP A 32 11.63 10.14 3.69
N LEU A 33 10.87 9.73 2.67
CA LEU A 33 11.29 9.78 1.27
C LEU A 33 10.10 10.12 0.36
N SER A 34 10.33 10.84 -0.73
CA SER A 34 9.29 11.10 -1.73
C SER A 34 9.03 9.89 -2.62
N VAL A 35 8.00 9.09 -2.35
CA VAL A 35 7.56 7.99 -3.24
C VAL A 35 6.58 8.50 -4.29
N ASN A 36 6.60 7.91 -5.48
CA ASN A 36 5.61 8.10 -6.53
C ASN A 36 4.84 6.81 -6.79
N ILE A 37 3.56 6.77 -6.41
CA ILE A 37 2.72 5.58 -6.49
C ILE A 37 1.63 5.79 -7.54
N GLU A 38 1.73 5.07 -8.67
CA GLU A 38 0.72 5.13 -9.73
C GLU A 38 -0.53 4.33 -9.38
N ARG A 39 -0.34 3.18 -8.73
CA ARG A 39 -1.41 2.23 -8.42
C ARG A 39 -1.13 1.52 -7.10
N VAL A 40 -2.20 1.26 -6.36
CA VAL A 40 -2.20 0.38 -5.20
C VAL A 40 -3.06 -0.84 -5.52
N GLU A 41 -2.49 -2.03 -5.37
CA GLU A 41 -3.18 -3.30 -5.51
C GLU A 41 -3.66 -3.79 -4.14
N THR A 42 -4.90 -4.29 -4.07
CA THR A 42 -5.47 -4.88 -2.85
C THR A 42 -5.42 -6.40 -2.94
N GLU A 43 -5.13 -7.08 -1.82
CA GLU A 43 -5.04 -8.55 -1.78
C GLU A 43 -4.00 -9.12 -2.74
N TYR A 44 -2.89 -8.39 -2.93
CA TYR A 44 -1.86 -8.77 -3.89
C TYR A 44 -1.13 -10.04 -3.45
N GLN A 45 -0.90 -10.91 -4.42
CA GLN A 45 -0.03 -12.06 -4.28
C GLN A 45 0.82 -12.15 -5.55
N TYR A 46 2.12 -12.37 -5.38
CA TYR A 46 2.97 -12.67 -6.52
C TYR A 46 2.45 -13.91 -7.28
N PRO A 47 2.53 -13.89 -8.62
CA PRO A 47 2.14 -15.04 -9.44
C PRO A 47 2.94 -16.29 -9.08
N GLU A 48 4.22 -16.11 -8.78
CA GLU A 48 5.14 -17.16 -8.37
C GLU A 48 5.65 -16.91 -6.93
N PRO A 49 5.97 -17.95 -6.15
CA PRO A 49 6.56 -17.78 -4.83
C PRO A 49 7.91 -17.04 -4.91
N VAL A 50 8.16 -16.15 -3.95
CA VAL A 50 9.48 -15.53 -3.78
C VAL A 50 10.31 -16.47 -2.90
N GLY A 51 11.18 -17.26 -3.53
CA GLY A 51 11.89 -18.35 -2.86
C GLY A 51 10.93 -19.43 -2.35
N PHE A 52 10.99 -19.74 -1.06
CA PHE A 52 10.08 -20.72 -0.42
C PHE A 52 8.86 -20.08 0.24
N VAL A 53 8.64 -18.77 0.06
CA VAL A 53 7.59 -18.01 0.74
C VAL A 53 6.53 -17.55 -0.25
N ARG A 54 5.26 -17.82 0.10
CA ARG A 54 4.10 -17.33 -0.64
C ARG A 54 3.56 -16.06 0.01
N SER A 55 4.20 -14.94 -0.29
CA SER A 55 3.82 -13.64 0.27
C SER A 55 2.45 -13.18 -0.22
N ARG A 56 1.64 -12.69 0.70
CA ARG A 56 0.33 -12.09 0.45
C ARG A 56 0.26 -10.76 1.19
N TYR A 57 -0.24 -9.75 0.50
CA TYR A 57 -0.30 -8.39 1.00
C TYR A 57 -1.73 -7.88 0.93
N ASP A 58 -2.18 -7.25 2.01
CA ASP A 58 -3.47 -6.55 2.01
C ASP A 58 -3.45 -5.38 1.01
N LEU A 59 -2.31 -4.70 0.91
CA LEU A 59 -2.02 -3.59 0.01
C LEU A 59 -0.60 -3.74 -0.53
N PHE A 60 -0.42 -3.49 -1.82
CA PHE A 60 0.86 -3.54 -2.51
C PHE A 60 0.97 -2.38 -3.48
N ALA A 61 2.12 -1.73 -3.53
CA ALA A 61 2.37 -0.61 -4.42
C ALA A 61 3.87 -0.55 -4.72
N GLU A 62 4.22 -0.04 -5.89
CA GLU A 62 5.61 0.07 -6.33
C GLU A 62 5.87 1.48 -6.87
N ASP A 63 7.02 2.06 -6.50
CA ASP A 63 7.60 3.19 -7.23
C ASP A 63 8.62 2.62 -8.22
N THR A 64 8.21 2.54 -9.48
CA THR A 64 9.03 1.98 -10.56
C THR A 64 10.21 2.87 -10.95
N THR A 65 10.13 4.18 -10.64
CA THR A 65 11.20 5.13 -10.96
C THR A 65 12.35 5.01 -9.96
N GLN A 66 12.02 4.90 -8.67
CA GLN A 66 12.99 4.81 -7.57
C GLN A 66 13.28 3.37 -7.13
N ARG A 67 12.56 2.38 -7.68
CA ARG A 67 12.66 0.94 -7.37
C ARG A 67 12.37 0.62 -5.91
N ILE A 68 11.24 1.13 -5.42
CA ILE A 68 10.74 0.91 -4.06
C ILE A 68 9.51 0.00 -4.13
N VAL A 69 9.46 -1.00 -3.22
CA VAL A 69 8.42 -2.03 -3.10
C VAL A 69 7.97 -2.13 -1.65
#